data_AF-A0A1R4H7E3-F1
#
_entry.id   AF-A0A1R4H7E3-F1
#
_cell.length_a   1.000
_cell.length_b   1.000
_cell.length_c   1.000
_cell.angle_alpha   90.00
_cell.angle_beta   90.00
_cell.angle_gamma   90.00
#
_symmetry.space_group_name_H-M   'P 1'
#
loop_
_entity.id
_entity.type
_entity.pdbx_description
1 polymer ?
#
loop_
_entity_poly.entity_id
_entity_poly.type
_entity_poly.pdbx_seq_one_letter_code
_entity_poly.pdbx_strand_id
1 'polypeptide(L)'
;MAVYQTPHYEKPLFSDLLNSWALLKQSVENEHRTKDCSQLLLYITAAMSWECVQNLRHMKNTFLLVQNIAQQIGISDETAVFVDDVEDILSEALDRLKKTRLR
;
A
#
# COMPACT_ATOMS: atom_id res chain seq x y z
N MET A 1 27.59 -1.47 -0.62
CA MET A 1 26.37 -0.79 -1.09
C MET A 1 25.60 -1.78 -1.94
N ALA A 2 24.42 -2.23 -1.48
CA ALA A 2 23.59 -3.13 -2.29
C ALA A 2 23.00 -2.33 -3.45
N VAL A 3 23.24 -2.78 -4.68
CA VAL A 3 22.61 -2.22 -5.87
C VAL A 3 21.18 -2.75 -5.89
N TYR A 4 20.24 -1.96 -5.40
CA TYR A 4 18.82 -2.32 -5.41
C TYR A 4 18.33 -2.26 -6.87
N GLN A 5 18.03 -3.41 -7.46
CA GLN A 5 17.32 -3.47 -8.73
C GLN A 5 15.94 -2.85 -8.54
N THR A 6 15.66 -1.77 -9.25
CA THR A 6 14.31 -1.20 -9.31
C THR A 6 13.37 -2.29 -9.80
N PRO A 7 12.24 -2.51 -9.12
CA PRO A 7 11.30 -3.53 -9.56
C PRO A 7 10.82 -3.22 -10.99
N HIS A 8 10.51 -4.27 -11.76
CA HIS A 8 10.33 -4.20 -13.23
C HIS A 8 9.01 -3.54 -13.66
N TYR A 9 8.48 -2.63 -12.85
CA TYR A 9 7.26 -1.87 -13.14
C TYR A 9 7.60 -0.60 -13.93
N GLU A 10 6.61 -0.06 -14.64
CA GLU A 10 6.74 1.28 -15.22
C GLU A 10 7.00 2.29 -14.09
N LYS A 11 8.08 3.08 -14.20
CA LYS A 11 8.48 4.09 -13.20
C LYS A 11 7.35 4.98 -12.66
N PRO A 12 6.41 5.51 -13.47
CA PRO A 12 5.32 6.34 -12.95
C PRO A 12 4.42 5.55 -11.99
N LEU A 13 3.95 4.38 -12.41
CA LEU A 13 3.04 3.55 -11.62
C LEU A 13 3.65 3.08 -10.29
N PHE A 14 4.96 2.80 -10.28
CA PHE A 14 5.66 2.47 -9.04
C PHE A 14 5.75 3.66 -8.07
N SER A 15 6.02 4.86 -8.62
CA SER A 15 6.06 6.09 -7.83
C SER A 15 4.69 6.44 -7.26
N ASP A 16 3.63 6.30 -8.06
CA ASP A 16 2.25 6.58 -7.66
C ASP A 16 1.81 5.66 -6.52
N LEU A 17 2.15 4.36 -6.61
CA LEU A 17 1.84 3.38 -5.57
C LEU A 17 2.59 3.67 -4.27
N LEU A 18 3.89 3.97 -4.32
CA LEU A 18 4.63 4.33 -3.12
C LEU A 18 4.11 5.62 -2.47
N ASN A 19 3.68 6.58 -3.31
CA ASN A 19 3.11 7.83 -2.84
C ASN A 19 1.76 7.60 -2.13
N SER A 20 0.86 6.79 -2.69
CA SER A 20 -0.43 6.51 -2.04
C SER A 20 -0.27 5.79 -0.69
N TRP A 21 0.66 4.84 -0.59
CA TRP A 21 1.00 4.22 0.69
C TRP A 21 1.54 5.23 1.72
N ALA A 22 2.37 6.19 1.28
CA ALA A 22 2.89 7.23 2.16
C ALA A 22 1.78 8.17 2.67
N LEU A 23 0.84 8.54 1.80
CA LEU A 23 -0.33 9.35 2.18
C LEU A 23 -1.23 8.61 3.17
N LEU A 24 -1.53 7.33 2.91
CA LEU A 24 -2.27 6.49 3.85
C LEU A 24 -1.57 6.41 5.22
N LYS A 25 -0.25 6.16 5.23
CA LYS A 25 0.53 6.13 6.47
C LYS A 25 0.42 7.44 7.24
N GLN A 26 0.58 8.57 6.56
CA GLN A 26 0.49 9.89 7.17
C GLN A 26 -0.92 10.15 7.76
N SER A 27 -1.98 9.78 7.05
CA SER A 27 -3.35 9.91 7.54
C SER A 27 -3.59 9.07 8.79
N VAL A 28 -3.14 7.81 8.77
CA VAL A 28 -3.26 6.91 9.93
C VAL A 28 -2.40 7.40 11.11
N GLU A 29 -1.21 7.97 10.87
CA GLU A 29 -0.40 8.59 11.93
C GLU A 29 -1.10 9.80 12.58
N ASN A 30 -1.85 10.58 11.80
CA ASN A 30 -2.66 11.67 12.33
C ASN A 30 -3.83 11.16 13.16
N GLU A 31 -4.55 10.15 12.65
CA GLU A 31 -5.65 9.49 13.38
C GLU A 31 -5.14 8.78 14.65
N HIS A 32 -3.92 8.26 14.62
CA HIS A 32 -3.31 7.58 15.76
C HIS A 32 -3.16 8.49 16.99
N ARG A 33 -3.14 9.81 16.80
CA ARG A 33 -3.05 10.79 17.90
C ARG A 33 -4.29 10.78 18.80
N THR A 34 -5.43 10.36 18.27
CA THR A 34 -6.71 10.34 18.99
C THR A 34 -7.25 8.92 19.21
N LYS A 35 -6.66 7.92 18.55
CA LYS A 35 -7.13 6.53 18.52
C LYS A 35 -5.97 5.55 18.42
N ASP A 36 -6.07 4.38 19.02
CA ASP A 36 -5.03 3.37 18.80
C ASP A 36 -5.13 2.75 17.40
N CYS A 37 -4.12 3.04 16.58
CA CYS A 37 -3.94 2.56 15.22
C CYS A 37 -2.61 1.79 15.07
N SER A 38 -1.97 1.39 16.18
CA SER A 38 -0.63 0.78 16.20
C SER A 38 -0.55 -0.44 15.28
N GLN A 39 -1.57 -1.30 15.33
CA GLN A 39 -1.64 -2.48 14.48
C GLN A 39 -1.78 -2.10 13.00
N LEU A 40 -2.60 -1.10 12.65
CA LEU A 40 -2.76 -0.64 11.28
C LEU A 40 -1.44 -0.08 10.72
N LEU A 41 -0.73 0.73 11.50
CA LEU A 41 0.58 1.28 11.15
C LEU A 41 1.64 0.19 10.94
N LEU A 42 1.60 -0.87 11.75
CA LEU A 42 2.49 -2.02 11.59
C LEU A 42 2.30 -2.69 10.21
N TYR A 43 1.05 -2.96 9.82
CA TYR A 43 0.77 -3.61 8.54
C TYR A 43 1.00 -2.69 7.33
N ILE A 44 0.75 -1.39 7.46
CA ILE A 44 1.13 -0.41 6.42
C ILE A 44 2.65 -0.40 6.22
N THR A 45 3.42 -0.37 7.31
CA THR A 45 4.88 -0.41 7.24
C THR A 45 5.38 -1.73 6.64
N ALA A 46 4.73 -2.85 6.97
CA ALA A 46 5.03 -4.15 6.37
C ALA A 46 4.72 -4.16 4.86
N ALA A 47 3.61 -3.56 4.42
CA ALA A 47 3.26 -3.45 3.01
C ALA A 47 4.26 -2.59 2.21
N MET A 48 4.87 -1.60 2.88
CA MET A 48 5.93 -0.76 2.31
C MET A 48 7.33 -1.37 2.44
N SER A 49 7.49 -2.59 2.98
CA SER A 49 8.80 -3.24 3.07
C SER A 49 9.35 -3.54 1.68
N TRP A 50 10.68 -3.63 1.57
CA TRP A 50 11.34 -3.93 0.30
C TRP A 50 10.84 -5.24 -0.32
N GLU A 51 10.59 -6.27 0.49
CA GLU A 51 10.07 -7.56 0.07
C GLU A 51 8.66 -7.45 -0.53
N CYS A 52 7.78 -6.64 0.07
CA CYS A 52 6.43 -6.39 -0.46
C CYS A 52 6.47 -5.56 -1.74
N VAL A 53 7.29 -4.50 -1.75
CA VAL A 53 7.44 -3.57 -2.87
C VAL A 53 8.00 -4.28 -4.13
N GLN A 54 8.80 -5.33 -3.96
CA GLN A 54 9.26 -6.15 -5.09
C GLN A 54 8.20 -7.13 -5.62
N ASN A 55 7.19 -7.49 -4.83
CA ASN A 55 6.18 -8.47 -5.20
C ASN A 55 4.76 -7.94 -4.97
N LEU A 56 4.15 -7.34 -6.00
CA LEU A 56 2.81 -6.76 -5.90
C LEU A 56 1.71 -7.75 -5.49
N ARG A 57 1.88 -9.06 -5.75
CA ARG A 57 0.92 -10.07 -5.26
C ARG A 57 1.02 -10.23 -3.74
N HIS A 58 2.24 -10.17 -3.21
CA HIS A 58 2.47 -10.18 -1.78
C HIS A 58 1.92 -8.90 -1.15
N MET A 59 2.20 -7.73 -1.75
CA MET A 59 1.64 -6.45 -1.33
C MET A 59 0.11 -6.47 -1.30
N LYS A 60 -0.57 -7.06 -2.30
CA LYS A 60 -2.03 -7.24 -2.28
C LYS A 60 -2.51 -8.02 -1.07
N ASN A 61 -1.86 -9.13 -0.74
CA ASN A 61 -2.25 -9.92 0.42
C ASN A 61 -2.09 -9.13 1.73
N THR A 62 -1.01 -8.35 1.84
CA THR A 62 -0.80 -7.47 2.99
C THR A 62 -1.83 -6.34 3.03
N PHE A 63 -2.21 -5.77 1.87
CA PHE A 63 -3.24 -4.74 1.76
C PHE A 63 -4.62 -5.24 2.23
N LEU A 64 -4.99 -6.48 1.94
CA LEU A 64 -6.24 -7.06 2.46
C LEU A 64 -6.27 -7.08 4.00
N LEU A 65 -5.12 -7.28 4.67
CA LEU A 65 -5.03 -7.18 6.12
C LEU A 65 -5.19 -5.72 6.58
N VAL A 66 -4.57 -4.78 5.87
CA VAL A 66 -4.71 -3.33 6.12
C VAL A 66 -6.19 -2.92 6.04
N GLN A 67 -6.90 -3.31 4.98
CA GLN A 67 -8.34 -3.02 4.81
C GLN A 67 -9.17 -3.60 5.94
N ASN A 68 -8.94 -4.87 6.29
CA ASN A 68 -9.70 -5.55 7.34
C ASN A 68 -9.49 -4.85 8.70
N ILE A 69 -8.25 -4.52 9.04
CA ILE A 69 -7.92 -3.82 10.29
C ILE A 69 -8.48 -2.40 10.30
N ALA A 70 -8.40 -1.68 9.17
CA ALA A 70 -8.99 -0.36 9.03
C ALA A 70 -10.51 -0.37 9.30
N GLN A 71 -11.21 -1.37 8.77
CA GLN A 71 -12.64 -1.59 9.04
C GLN A 71 -12.92 -1.93 10.50
N GLN A 72 -12.12 -2.81 11.12
CA GLN A 72 -12.30 -3.20 12.53
C GLN A 72 -12.09 -2.04 13.50
N ILE A 73 -11.05 -1.25 13.25
CA ILE A 73 -10.71 -0.08 14.07
C ILE A 73 -11.73 1.03 13.80
N GLY A 74 -12.36 1.08 12.62
CA GLY A 74 -13.40 2.05 12.25
C GLY A 74 -12.80 3.41 11.92
N ILE A 75 -11.85 3.43 10.98
CA ILE A 75 -11.11 4.65 10.60
C ILE A 75 -12.04 5.77 10.12
N SER A 76 -11.55 7.01 10.16
CA SER A 76 -12.30 8.16 9.63
C SER A 76 -12.53 8.07 8.11
N ASP A 77 -13.60 8.71 7.62
CA ASP A 77 -13.90 8.77 6.18
C ASP A 77 -12.74 9.42 5.40
N GLU A 78 -12.04 10.39 5.99
CA GLU A 78 -10.85 11.01 5.41
C GLU A 78 -9.72 9.99 5.21
N THR A 79 -9.42 9.19 6.24
CA THR A 79 -8.43 8.11 6.12
C THR A 79 -8.89 7.02 5.15
N ALA A 80 -10.20 6.74 5.07
CA ALA A 80 -10.74 5.71 4.18
C ALA A 80 -10.50 6.04 2.70
N VAL A 81 -10.55 7.31 2.31
CA VAL A 81 -10.20 7.74 0.94
C VAL A 81 -8.80 7.28 0.55
N PHE A 82 -7.82 7.38 1.46
CA PHE A 82 -6.46 6.93 1.16
C PHE A 82 -6.32 5.40 1.12
N VAL A 83 -7.21 4.66 1.78
CA VAL A 83 -7.27 3.20 1.64
C VAL A 83 -7.76 2.84 0.24
N ASP A 84 -8.80 3.52 -0.24
CA ASP A 84 -9.37 3.32 -1.58
C ASP A 84 -8.35 3.71 -2.67
N ASP A 85 -7.64 4.83 -2.51
CA ASP A 85 -6.57 5.25 -3.43
C ASP A 85 -5.47 4.19 -3.58
N VAL A 86 -5.08 3.54 -2.48
CA VAL A 86 -4.10 2.44 -2.52
C VAL A 86 -4.68 1.23 -3.25
N GLU A 87 -5.96 0.91 -3.05
CA GLU A 87 -6.63 -0.20 -3.75
C GLU A 87 -6.64 0.01 -5.27
N ASP A 88 -7.01 1.21 -5.71
CA ASP A 88 -7.13 1.55 -7.12
C ASP A 88 -5.78 1.46 -7.82
N ILE A 89 -4.75 2.10 -7.26
CA ILE A 89 -3.40 2.11 -7.85
C ILE A 89 -2.79 0.71 -7.82
N LEU A 90 -2.97 -0.06 -6.73
CA LEU A 90 -2.46 -1.43 -6.64
C LEU A 90 -3.17 -2.36 -7.63
N SER A 91 -4.48 -2.19 -7.82
CA SER A 91 -5.25 -2.97 -8.80
C SER A 91 -4.80 -2.68 -10.22
N GLU A 92 -4.59 -1.41 -10.56
CA GLU A 92 -4.01 -1.01 -11.83
C GLU A 92 -2.62 -1.61 -12.04
N ALA A 93 -1.76 -1.54 -11.01
CA ALA A 93 -0.41 -2.07 -11.03
C ALA A 93 -0.39 -3.57 -11.34
N LEU A 94 -1.28 -4.33 -10.70
CA LEU A 94 -1.42 -5.77 -10.93
C LEU A 94 -1.95 -6.09 -12.33
N ASP A 95 -2.87 -5.30 -12.86
CA ASP A 95 -3.42 -5.52 -14.19
C ASP A 95 -2.43 -5.20 -15.30
N ARG A 96 -1.61 -4.15 -15.14
CA ARG A 96 -0.47 -3.90 -16.04
C ARG A 96 0.54 -5.05 -15.98
N LEU A 97 0.86 -5.56 -14.78
CA LEU A 97 1.77 -6.69 -14.61
C LEU A 97 1.27 -7.97 -15.32
N LYS A 98 -0.04 -8.26 -15.25
CA LYS A 98 -0.64 -9.39 -15.97
C LYS A 98 -0.50 -9.23 -17.49
N LYS A 99 -0.77 -8.04 -18.02
CA LYS A 99 -0.67 -7.74 -19.45
C LYS A 99 0.76 -7.87 -19.98
N THR A 100 1.77 -7.49 -19.20
CA THR A 100 3.18 -7.63 -19.59
C THR A 100 3.65 -9.08 -19.63
N ARG A 101 3.11 -9.97 -18.78
CA ARG A 101 3.44 -11.42 -18.81
C ARG A 101 2.73 -12.21 -19.91
N LEU A 102 1.72 -11.63 -20.56
CA LEU A 102 0.98 -12.23 -21.67
C LEU A 102 1.53 -11.81 -23.04
N ARG A 103 2.62 -11.02 -23.08
CA ARG A 103 3.33 -10.60 -24.28
C ARG A 103 4.61 -11.40 -24.47
#